data_AF-A0A818F837-F1
#
_entry.id   AF-A0A818F837-F1
#
_cell.length_a   1.000
_cell.length_b   1.000
_cell.length_c   1.000
_cell.angle_alpha   90.00
_cell.angle_beta   90.00
_cell.angle_gamma   90.00
#
_symmetry.space_group_name_H-M   'P 1'
#
loop_
_entity.id
_entity.type
_entity.pdbx_description
1 polymer ?
#
loop_
_entity_poly.entity_id
_entity_poly.type
_entity_poly.pdbx_seq_one_letter_code
_entity_poly.pdbx_strand_id
1 'polypeptide(L)' 'MITCRSRTTSHIPIHPSACDALDLLWNYKELLDLLWTFEGTVLAYIAGHDHDGGYFRDRKNIHHLTLHAIVECEPN' A
#
# COMPACT_ATOMS: atom_id res chain seq x y z
N MET A 1 -17.64 16.90 13.25
CA MET A 1 -17.54 16.35 11.88
C MET A 1 -17.11 14.90 11.99
N ILE A 2 -17.89 13.96 11.47
CA ILE A 2 -17.48 12.56 11.39
C ILE A 2 -16.44 12.48 10.26
N THR A 3 -15.16 12.31 10.59
CA THR A 3 -14.15 12.02 9.57
C THR A 3 -14.36 10.57 9.14
N CYS A 4 -14.87 10.34 7.93
CA CYS A 4 -14.94 8.99 7.38
C CYS A 4 -13.50 8.51 7.16
N ARG A 5 -13.07 7.47 7.88
CA ARG A 5 -11.72 6.91 7.76
C ARG A 5 -11.80 5.63 6.93
N SER A 6 -11.07 5.58 5.82
CA SER A 6 -11.09 4.47 4.87
C SER A 6 -9.78 3.68 4.88
N ARG A 7 -9.87 2.42 4.45
CA ARG A 7 -8.74 1.55 4.12
C ARG A 7 -8.96 1.10 2.68
N THR A 8 -7.96 1.30 1.84
CA THR A 8 -8.04 0.96 0.41
C THR A 8 -7.29 -0.34 0.17
N THR A 9 -7.86 -1.23 -0.63
CA THR A 9 -7.23 -2.50 -1.01
C THR A 9 -6.99 -2.53 -2.51
N SER A 10 -5.84 -3.06 -2.92
CA SER A 10 -5.47 -3.29 -4.31
C SER A 10 -4.67 -4.59 -4.39
N HIS A 11 -4.45 -5.09 -5.60
CA HIS A 11 -3.46 -6.14 -5.78
C HIS A 11 -2.04 -5.57 -5.81
N ILE A 12 -1.85 -4.44 -6.51
CA ILE A 12 -0.53 -3.87 -6.82
C ILE A 12 -0.16 -2.78 -5.80
N PRO A 13 1.05 -2.80 -5.22
CA PRO A 13 1.55 -1.78 -4.30
C PRO A 13 1.89 -0.47 -5.01
N ILE A 14 1.90 0.62 -4.24
CA ILE A 14 2.04 1.98 -4.79
C ILE A 14 3.10 2.82 -4.09
N HIS A 15 3.78 2.28 -3.07
CA HIS A 15 4.84 3.01 -2.38
C HIS A 15 6.17 2.27 -2.55
N PRO A 16 7.22 2.92 -3.10
CA PRO A 16 8.51 2.28 -3.40
C PRO A 16 9.32 1.82 -2.18
N SER A 17 8.76 2.00 -0.98
CA SER A 17 9.37 1.55 0.28
C SER A 17 8.55 0.46 0.95
N ALA A 18 7.44 0.06 0.35
CA ALA A 18 6.56 -1.00 0.82
C ALA A 18 6.57 -2.23 -0.12
N CYS A 19 7.37 -2.21 -1.19
CA CYS A 19 7.56 -3.32 -2.13
C CYS A 19 8.86 -3.13 -2.93
N ASP A 20 9.24 -4.14 -3.70
CA ASP A 20 10.26 -4.03 -4.75
C ASP A 20 9.85 -3.05 -5.87
N ALA A 21 10.84 -2.46 -6.55
CA ALA A 21 10.61 -1.51 -7.63
C ALA A 21 9.95 -2.13 -8.87
N LEU A 22 10.13 -3.45 -9.09
CA LEU A 22 9.53 -4.17 -10.22
C LEU A 22 8.03 -4.43 -10.02
N ASP A 23 7.58 -4.52 -8.77
CA ASP A 23 6.18 -4.78 -8.40
C ASP A 23 5.37 -3.49 -8.20
N LEU A 24 6.01 -2.33 -8.40
CA LEU A 24 5.39 -1.03 -8.18
C LEU A 24 4.43 -0.67 -9.32
N LEU A 25 3.25 -0.15 -8.97
CA LEU A 25 2.30 0.33 -9.97
C LEU A 25 2.95 1.37 -10.91
N TRP A 26 2.87 1.15 -12.22
CA TRP A 26 3.45 2.03 -13.24
C TRP A 26 3.20 3.54 -13.07
N ASN A 27 2.00 3.93 -12.62
CA ASN A 27 1.58 5.30 -12.34
C ASN A 27 1.38 5.55 -10.83
N TYR A 28 2.21 4.93 -9.99
CA TYR A 28 2.10 5.04 -8.54
C TYR A 28 2.19 6.48 -8.03
N LYS A 29 2.94 7.35 -8.72
CA LYS A 29 3.13 8.75 -8.32
C LYS A 29 1.83 9.52 -8.37
N GLU A 30 1.08 9.38 -9.46
CA GLU A 30 -0.23 10.00 -9.66
C GLU A 30 -1.23 9.52 -8.60
N LEU A 31 -1.18 8.23 -8.25
CA LEU A 31 -2.06 7.67 -7.24
C LEU A 31 -1.68 8.11 -5.82
N LEU A 32 -0.39 8.17 -5.49
CA LEU A 32 0.08 8.73 -4.21
C LEU A 32 -0.32 10.20 -4.07
N ASP A 33 -0.12 11.00 -5.12
CA ASP A 33 -0.52 12.40 -5.14
C ASP A 33 -2.02 12.55 -4.89
N LEU A 34 -2.85 11.72 -5.54
CA LEU A 34 -4.29 11.68 -5.30
C LEU A 34 -4.61 11.32 -3.84
N LEU A 35 -4.03 10.27 -3.27
CA LEU A 35 -4.28 9.87 -1.89
C LEU A 35 -3.89 10.97 -0.89
N TRP A 36 -2.80 11.68 -1.15
CA TRP A 36 -2.36 12.79 -0.33
C TRP A 36 -3.29 14.01 -0.38
N THR A 37 -4.13 14.16 -1.41
CA THR A 37 -5.21 15.18 -1.41
C THR A 37 -6.34 14.88 -0.42
N PHE A 38 -6.48 13.62 0.00
CA PHE A 38 -7.47 13.15 0.97
C PHE A 38 -6.82 12.81 2.33
N GLU A 39 -5.82 13.58 2.74
CA GLU A 39 -5.14 13.42 4.03
C GLU A 39 -6.15 13.33 5.20
N GLY A 40 -5.93 12.36 6.08
CA GLY A 40 -6.81 12.10 7.24
C GLY A 40 -8.08 11.29 6.92
N THR A 41 -8.36 11.04 5.63
CA THR A 41 -9.44 10.13 5.19
C THR A 41 -8.89 8.72 5.00
N VAL A 42 -7.86 8.56 4.16
CA VAL A 42 -7.26 7.24 3.89
C VAL A 42 -6.22 6.95 4.97
N LEU A 43 -6.41 5.85 5.71
CA LEU A 43 -5.48 5.42 6.76
C LEU A 43 -4.47 4.40 6.28
N ALA A 44 -4.86 3.55 5.34
CA ALA A 44 -4.03 2.46 4.87
C ALA A 44 -4.32 2.11 3.41
N TYR A 45 -3.27 1.71 2.71
CA TYR A 45 -3.29 1.06 1.41
C TYR A 45 -2.72 -0.35 1.58
N ILE A 46 -3.56 -1.36 1.33
CA ILE A 46 -3.21 -2.76 1.53
C ILE A 46 -3.10 -3.43 0.16
N ALA A 47 -1.95 -4.02 -0.12
CA ALA A 47 -1.60 -4.65 -1.38
C ALA A 47 -1.05 -6.08 -1.18
N GLY A 48 -0.85 -6.79 -2.28
CA GLY A 48 -0.01 -7.98 -2.37
C GLY A 48 0.95 -7.79 -3.55
N HIS A 49 0.93 -8.73 -4.50
CA HIS A 49 1.74 -8.74 -5.73
C HIS A 49 3.23 -8.95 -5.50
N ASP A 50 3.85 -8.15 -4.63
CA ASP A 50 5.17 -8.47 -4.09
C ASP A 50 5.01 -9.53 -3.00
N HIS A 51 5.52 -10.72 -3.28
CA HIS A 51 5.35 -11.89 -2.44
C HIS A 51 6.25 -11.89 -1.19
N ASP A 52 7.38 -11.17 -1.24
CA ASP A 52 8.23 -10.91 -0.07
C ASP A 52 7.56 -9.92 0.89
N GLY A 53 6.61 -9.13 0.36
CA GLY A 53 5.81 -8.19 1.12
C GLY A 53 6.61 -6.97 1.60
N GLY A 54 5.96 -6.14 2.41
CA GLY A 54 6.60 -4.91 2.87
C GLY A 54 5.68 -3.98 3.65
N TYR A 55 6.29 -3.01 4.31
CA TYR A 55 5.56 -2.03 5.10
C TYR A 55 6.26 -0.68 5.11
N PHE A 56 5.48 0.38 4.88
CA PHE A 56 5.95 1.75 5.03
C PHE A 56 4.84 2.67 5.53
N ARG A 57 5.18 3.62 6.41
CA ARG A 57 4.28 4.71 6.78
C ARG A 57 4.77 5.99 6.16
N ASP A 58 3.94 6.60 5.31
CA ASP A 58 4.33 7.79 4.57
C ASP A 58 4.20 9.10 5.37
N ARG A 59 4.60 10.20 4.72
CA ARG A 59 4.58 11.55 5.30
C ARG A 59 3.16 12.07 5.63
N LYS A 60 2.12 11.46 5.08
CA LYS A 60 0.70 11.80 5.34
C LYS A 60 0.04 10.82 6.31
N ASN A 61 0.84 9.99 7.00
CA ASN A 61 0.40 8.96 7.92
C ASN A 61 -0.48 7.86 7.28
N ILE A 62 -0.34 7.63 5.97
CA ILE A 62 -0.96 6.48 5.32
C ILE A 62 -0.03 5.28 5.49
N HIS A 63 -0.59 4.17 5.98
CA HIS A 63 0.10 2.89 6.09
C HIS A 63 0.04 2.14 4.75
N HIS A 64 1.18 1.93 4.11
CA HIS A 64 1.31 1.08 2.93
C HIS A 64 1.75 -0.31 3.41
N LEU A 65 0.88 -1.29 3.25
CA LEU A 65 1.12 -2.68 3.68
C LEU A 65 1.03 -3.60 2.46
N THR A 66 2.08 -4.34 2.20
CA THR A 66 2.13 -5.37 1.15
C THR A 66 2.24 -6.74 1.82
N LEU A 67 1.25 -7.58 1.60
CA LEU A 67 1.11 -8.88 2.26
C LEU A 67 2.01 -9.92 1.60
N HIS A 68 2.67 -10.74 2.43
CA HIS A 68 3.44 -11.89 1.94
C HIS A 68 2.50 -12.89 1.26
N ALA A 69 2.98 -13.55 0.21
CA ALA A 69 2.17 -14.52 -0.50
C ALA A 69 2.15 -15.88 0.20
N ILE A 70 0.94 -16.37 0.47
CA ILE A 70 0.76 -17.70 1.08
C ILE A 70 1.34 -18.80 0.19
N VAL A 71 1.38 -18.59 -1.13
CA VAL A 71 1.91 -19.57 -2.10
C VAL A 71 3.40 -19.86 -1.93
N GLU A 72 4.15 -18.95 -1.30
CA GLU A 72 5.60 -19.09 -1.05
C GLU A 72 5.90 -19.48 0.40
N CYS A 73 4.86 -19.68 1.23
CA CYS A 73 5.06 -20.17 2.58
C CYS A 73 5.50 -21.63 2.56
N GLU A 74 6.54 -21.96 3.32
CA GLU A 74 6.95 -23.35 3.54
C GLU A 74 5.80 -24.18 4.11
N PRO A 75 5.70 -25.48 3.75
CA PRO A 75 4.73 -26.38 4.36
C PRO A 75 4.96 -26.50 5.88
N ASN A 76 3.85 -26.56 6.64
CA ASN A 76 3.89 -26.87 8.07
C ASN A 76 4.18 -28.35 8.35
#